data_AF-A0A0M3J6M3-F1
#
_entry.id   AF-A0A0M3J6M3-F1
#
_cell.length_a   1.000
_cell.length_b   1.000
_cell.length_c   1.000
_cell.angle_alpha   90.00
_cell.angle_beta   90.00
_cell.angle_gamma   90.00
#
_symmetry.space_group_name_H-M   'P 1'
#
loop_
_entity.id
_entity.type
_entity.pdbx_description
1 polymer ?
#
loop_
_entity_poly.entity_id
_entity_poly.type
_entity_poly.pdbx_seq_one_letter_code
_entity_poly.pdbx_strand_id
1 'polypeptide(L)'
;MAEIQIPNQRKSSSSISPHVRIQRERWSYGHDRHGSFQQIDEFASNYTCWAFALSKEHETSQRILGNQYYTWLGPLRAGLEYQINVVYLNRENRVVARCMTTVRTVFSQDELSELYNKATRWSNQKMTQLTNLTRCKPHEYFDDIQNNHGGLMRTYLKDLNGHEASAINGKLKGLFFAARLWSQYSFGGGSYSFFGDRRLTIPIERLIERPEQTNLYFADFYCNYTQHYVTIVVTKEGSMADCFCAEHLIKMEIDANPFFTV
;
A
#
# COMPACT_ATOMS: atom_id res chain seq x y z
N MET A 1 -1.47 2.45 11.66
CA MET A 1 -1.48 1.15 10.96
C MET A 1 -1.47 0.06 12.00
N ALA A 2 -2.29 -0.97 11.80
CA ALA A 2 -2.40 -2.12 12.67
C ALA A 2 -2.30 -3.40 11.84
N GLU A 3 -1.49 -4.35 12.30
CA GLU A 3 -1.41 -5.70 11.73
C GLU A 3 -2.19 -6.64 12.65
N ILE A 4 -3.27 -7.21 12.14
CA ILE A 4 -4.15 -8.14 12.84
C ILE A 4 -3.73 -9.56 12.52
N GLN A 5 -3.38 -10.32 13.55
CA GLN A 5 -3.11 -11.74 13.39
C GLN A 5 -4.42 -12.55 13.37
N ILE A 6 -4.63 -13.30 12.29
CA ILE A 6 -5.76 -14.25 12.16
C ILE A 6 -5.33 -15.64 12.65
N PRO A 7 -6.18 -16.35 13.43
CA PRO A 7 -5.91 -17.71 13.88
C PRO A 7 -5.56 -18.66 12.71
N ASN A 8 -4.59 -19.54 12.96
CA ASN A 8 -4.03 -20.43 11.96
C ASN A 8 -5.06 -21.48 11.48
N GLN A 9 -5.29 -21.55 10.17
CA GLN A 9 -6.05 -22.61 9.46
C GLN A 9 -5.16 -23.10 8.29
N ARG A 10 -5.42 -24.28 7.72
CA ARG A 10 -4.46 -25.00 6.83
C ARG A 10 -3.96 -24.18 5.63
N LYS A 11 -2.65 -24.26 5.36
CA LYS A 11 -1.90 -23.57 4.28
C LYS A 11 -2.60 -23.60 2.92
N SER A 12 -2.72 -22.44 2.27
CA SER A 12 -2.78 -22.32 0.80
C SER A 12 -1.80 -21.24 0.35
N SER A 13 -1.01 -21.52 -0.69
CA SER A 13 -0.20 -20.52 -1.39
C SER A 13 -1.13 -19.57 -2.16
N SER A 14 -0.96 -18.26 -1.98
CA SER A 14 -1.55 -17.23 -2.85
C SER A 14 -0.57 -16.90 -3.96
N SER A 15 -1.00 -17.07 -5.21
CA SER A 15 -0.44 -16.35 -6.35
C SER A 15 -1.55 -15.52 -6.97
N ILE A 16 -1.64 -14.25 -6.58
CA ILE A 16 -2.38 -13.23 -7.33
C ILE A 16 -1.32 -12.43 -8.08
N SER A 17 -1.45 -12.34 -9.41
CA SER A 17 -0.47 -11.64 -10.26
C SER A 17 -0.90 -10.17 -10.39
N PRO A 18 -0.01 -9.19 -10.16
CA PRO A 18 -0.40 -7.80 -10.21
C PRO A 18 -0.42 -7.20 -11.62
N HIS A 19 -1.21 -6.15 -11.77
CA HIS A 19 -1.31 -5.35 -12.98
C HIS A 19 -0.90 -3.89 -12.76
N VAL A 20 -0.33 -3.24 -13.79
CA VAL A 20 -0.04 -1.80 -13.78
C VAL A 20 -0.94 -1.10 -14.79
N ARG A 21 -1.72 -0.12 -14.29
CA ARG A 21 -2.44 0.85 -15.13
C ARG A 21 -1.55 2.07 -15.33
N ILE A 22 -1.22 2.40 -16.58
CA ILE A 22 -0.51 3.63 -16.93
C ILE A 22 -1.56 4.60 -17.43
N GLN A 23 -1.84 5.65 -16.65
CA GLN A 23 -2.60 6.78 -17.16
C GLN A 23 -1.64 7.75 -17.86
N ARG A 24 -2.14 8.42 -18.90
CA ARG A 24 -1.51 9.63 -19.44
C ARG A 24 -1.73 10.74 -18.42
N GLU A 25 -1.01 10.71 -17.31
CA GLU A 25 -0.98 11.86 -16.42
C GLU A 25 -0.46 13.07 -17.22
N ARG A 26 -0.92 14.28 -16.86
CA ARG A 26 -0.33 15.53 -17.33
C ARG A 26 1.09 15.61 -16.77
N TRP A 27 2.02 14.92 -17.41
CA TRP A 27 3.44 15.07 -17.15
C TRP A 27 3.83 16.44 -17.69
N SER A 28 3.95 17.41 -16.80
CA SER A 28 4.55 18.71 -17.10
C SER A 28 6.01 18.46 -17.48
N TYR A 29 6.32 18.58 -18.77
CA TYR A 29 7.69 18.52 -19.23
C TYR A 29 8.51 19.66 -18.64
N GLY A 30 9.74 19.32 -18.26
CA GLY A 30 10.80 20.29 -18.02
C GLY A 30 11.10 21.08 -19.30
N HIS A 31 11.42 22.36 -19.06
CA HIS A 31 11.72 23.43 -19.99
C HIS A 31 12.14 23.05 -21.41
N ASP A 32 11.36 23.50 -22.38
CA ASP A 32 11.89 23.88 -23.68
C ASP A 32 12.56 25.26 -23.57
N ARG A 33 13.59 25.55 -24.38
CA ARG A 33 14.39 26.79 -24.31
C ARG A 33 13.61 28.07 -24.64
N HIS A 34 12.32 27.96 -24.94
CA HIS A 34 11.42 29.08 -25.17
C HIS A 34 10.14 28.87 -24.36
N GLY A 35 10.07 29.48 -23.18
CA GLY A 35 9.03 29.27 -22.18
C GLY A 35 7.61 29.61 -22.62
N SER A 36 6.85 28.62 -23.10
CA SER A 36 5.39 28.66 -23.10
C SER A 36 4.81 27.27 -22.84
N PHE A 37 4.03 27.15 -21.76
CA PHE A 37 3.14 26.01 -21.53
C PHE A 37 1.99 26.07 -22.55
N GLN A 38 2.02 25.24 -23.58
CA GLN A 38 0.83 24.94 -24.39
C GLN A 38 0.14 23.68 -23.88
N GLN A 39 -1.18 23.76 -23.75
CA GLN A 39 -2.08 22.68 -23.36
C GLN A 39 -1.87 21.46 -24.28
N ILE A 40 -1.72 20.27 -23.68
CA ILE A 40 -1.37 19.00 -24.37
C ILE A 40 -2.44 18.53 -25.37
N ASP A 41 -3.66 19.07 -25.31
CA ASP A 41 -4.79 18.58 -26.10
C ASP A 41 -4.71 18.97 -27.59
N GLU A 42 -4.12 20.12 -27.95
CA GLU A 42 -3.89 20.49 -29.37
C GLU A 42 -2.61 19.87 -29.95
N PHE A 43 -1.65 19.50 -29.11
CA PHE A 43 -0.40 18.87 -29.54
C PHE A 43 -0.57 17.40 -29.95
N ALA A 44 -1.65 16.72 -29.51
CA ALA A 44 -1.78 15.26 -29.58
C ALA A 44 -2.20 14.69 -30.94
N SER A 45 -2.74 15.49 -31.87
CA SER A 45 -3.25 14.99 -33.16
C SER A 45 -2.16 14.68 -34.21
N ASN A 46 -0.91 15.07 -33.93
CA ASN A 46 0.18 15.08 -34.93
C ASN A 46 1.35 14.13 -34.64
N TYR A 47 1.32 13.35 -33.56
CA TYR A 47 2.48 12.55 -33.11
C TYR A 47 2.09 11.12 -32.76
N THR A 48 3.01 10.19 -33.00
CA THR A 48 2.90 8.78 -32.58
C THR A 48 3.71 8.59 -31.30
N CYS A 49 3.12 7.97 -30.27
CA CYS A 49 3.76 7.75 -28.97
C CYS A 49 4.13 6.26 -28.79
N TRP A 50 5.31 6.00 -28.25
CA TRP A 50 5.77 4.65 -27.90
C TRP A 50 6.14 4.61 -26.43
N ALA A 51 5.75 3.54 -25.73
CA ALA A 51 6.25 3.26 -24.38
C ALA A 51 6.94 1.90 -24.31
N PHE A 52 8.03 1.91 -23.56
CA PHE A 52 8.87 0.77 -23.27
C PHE A 52 8.90 0.58 -21.76
N ALA A 53 8.50 -0.58 -21.27
CA ALA A 53 8.64 -0.94 -19.87
C ALA A 53 9.79 -1.95 -19.73
N LEU A 54 10.76 -1.62 -18.87
CA LEU A 54 11.92 -2.45 -18.57
C LEU A 54 11.96 -2.74 -17.06
N SER A 55 11.96 -4.01 -16.68
CA SER A 55 12.27 -4.41 -15.29
C SER A 55 13.78 -4.44 -15.07
N LYS A 56 14.24 -4.22 -13.82
CA LYS A 56 15.65 -4.42 -13.44
C LYS A 56 16.15 -5.86 -13.66
N GLU A 57 15.24 -6.82 -13.85
CA GLU A 57 15.54 -8.25 -13.99
C GLU A 57 15.47 -8.76 -15.44
N HIS A 58 15.62 -7.86 -16.44
CA HIS A 58 15.74 -8.16 -17.87
C HIS A 58 14.45 -8.45 -18.65
N GLU A 59 13.27 -8.18 -18.12
CA GLU A 59 12.05 -8.23 -18.94
C GLU A 59 11.85 -6.88 -19.65
N THR A 60 12.17 -6.87 -20.94
CA THR A 60 11.90 -5.74 -21.84
C THR A 60 10.62 -6.00 -22.59
N SER A 61 9.74 -5.00 -22.62
CA SER A 61 8.51 -5.12 -23.36
C SER A 61 8.10 -3.78 -23.95
N GLN A 62 7.65 -3.82 -25.21
CA GLN A 62 7.42 -2.65 -26.04
C GLN A 62 5.97 -2.63 -26.52
N ARG A 63 5.32 -1.46 -26.46
CA ARG A 63 4.00 -1.24 -27.09
C ARG A 63 3.85 0.17 -27.67
N ILE A 64 3.06 0.25 -28.75
CA ILE A 64 2.62 1.52 -29.34
C ILE A 64 1.50 2.08 -28.45
N LEU A 65 1.66 3.33 -28.00
CA LEU A 65 0.61 4.08 -27.35
C LEU A 65 -0.02 5.01 -28.39
N GLY A 66 -1.24 4.73 -28.83
CA GLY A 66 -2.09 5.68 -29.55
C GLY A 66 -2.64 6.79 -28.64
N ASN A 67 -3.82 7.33 -28.99
CA ASN A 67 -4.39 8.54 -28.35
C ASN A 67 -5.21 8.27 -27.06
N GLN A 68 -5.20 7.07 -26.49
CA GLN A 68 -6.04 6.69 -25.35
C GLN A 68 -5.24 6.15 -24.14
N TYR A 69 -5.95 5.79 -23.06
CA TYR A 69 -5.40 5.09 -21.91
C TYR A 69 -4.85 3.72 -22.30
N TYR A 70 -3.70 3.33 -21.76
CA TYR A 70 -3.11 2.01 -22.00
C TYR A 70 -2.85 1.28 -20.69
N THR A 71 -3.55 0.18 -20.50
CA THR A 71 -3.23 -0.78 -19.45
C THR A 71 -2.13 -1.70 -19.97
N TRP A 72 -1.01 -1.77 -19.24
CA TRP A 72 0.07 -2.68 -19.58
C TRP A 72 -0.32 -4.11 -19.15
N LEU A 73 -0.51 -5.00 -20.14
CA LEU A 73 -0.84 -6.42 -19.93
C LEU A 73 0.35 -7.33 -20.28
N GLY A 74 1.51 -7.07 -19.69
CA GLY A 74 2.67 -7.97 -19.73
C GLY A 74 2.82 -8.71 -18.39
N PRO A 75 3.68 -9.75 -18.31
CA PRO A 75 3.96 -10.44 -17.06
C PRO A 75 4.68 -9.48 -16.12
N LEU A 76 3.92 -8.82 -15.24
CA LEU A 76 4.47 -7.95 -14.23
C LEU A 76 4.61 -8.75 -12.94
N ARG A 77 5.79 -8.71 -12.34
CA ARG A 77 6.06 -9.33 -11.04
C ARG A 77 5.63 -8.37 -9.94
N ALA A 78 5.09 -8.91 -8.86
CA ALA A 78 4.66 -8.15 -7.68
C ALA A 78 5.78 -7.34 -7.05
N GLY A 79 5.49 -6.09 -6.67
CA GLY A 79 6.37 -5.24 -5.90
C GLY A 79 7.64 -4.75 -6.59
N LEU A 80 7.91 -5.14 -7.84
CA LEU A 80 9.09 -4.72 -8.58
C LEU A 80 8.94 -3.32 -9.16
N GLU A 81 10.07 -2.62 -9.27
CA GLU A 81 10.19 -1.36 -10.00
C GLU A 81 10.45 -1.60 -11.48
N TYR A 82 9.68 -0.93 -12.31
CA TYR A 82 9.79 -0.90 -13.76
C TYR A 82 10.10 0.51 -14.20
N GLN A 83 11.13 0.65 -15.02
CA GLN A 83 11.41 1.90 -15.70
C GLN A 83 10.55 1.96 -16.97
N ILE A 84 9.72 2.99 -17.06
CA ILE A 84 8.93 3.29 -18.25
C ILE A 84 9.63 4.41 -18.99
N ASN A 85 10.08 4.09 -20.20
CA ASN A 85 10.62 5.05 -21.15
C ASN A 85 9.53 5.36 -22.19
N VAL A 86 9.20 6.63 -22.39
CA VAL A 86 8.24 7.06 -23.40
C VAL A 86 8.94 7.90 -24.45
N VAL A 87 8.72 7.60 -25.72
CA VAL A 87 9.33 8.27 -26.87
C VAL A 87 8.22 8.81 -27.76
N TYR A 88 8.30 10.10 -28.08
CA TYR A 88 7.36 10.79 -28.94
C TYR A 88 7.98 10.98 -30.32
N LEU A 89 7.28 10.57 -31.37
CA LEU A 89 7.70 10.68 -32.77
C LEU A 89 6.79 11.66 -33.53
N ASN A 90 7.35 12.50 -34.38
CA ASN A 90 6.56 13.30 -35.33
C ASN A 90 6.06 12.45 -36.52
N ARG A 91 5.29 13.08 -37.42
CA ARG A 91 4.77 12.45 -38.65
C ARG A 91 5.85 11.88 -39.57
N GLU A 92 7.10 12.33 -39.44
CA GLU A 92 8.27 11.86 -40.20
C GLU A 92 9.05 10.76 -39.44
N ASN A 93 8.48 10.19 -38.37
CA ASN A 93 9.10 9.22 -37.48
C ASN A 93 10.39 9.73 -36.78
N ARG A 94 10.56 11.04 -36.64
CA ARG A 94 11.67 11.64 -35.89
C ARG A 94 11.30 11.82 -34.43
N VAL A 95 12.23 11.47 -33.53
CA VAL A 95 12.04 11.66 -32.08
C VAL A 95 11.98 13.14 -31.75
N VAL A 96 10.89 13.58 -31.13
CA VAL A 96 10.69 14.97 -30.68
C VAL A 96 10.78 15.11 -29.17
N ALA A 97 10.51 14.05 -28.41
CA ALA A 97 10.66 14.05 -26.96
C ALA A 97 10.93 12.64 -26.42
N ARG A 98 11.60 12.59 -25.26
CA ARG A 98 11.75 11.38 -24.45
C ARG A 98 11.43 11.73 -23.01
N CYS A 99 10.66 10.89 -22.33
CA CYS A 99 10.55 10.95 -20.88
C CYS A 99 10.78 9.57 -20.28
N MET A 100 11.16 9.58 -19.01
CA MET A 100 11.49 8.39 -18.25
C MET A 100 10.86 8.55 -16.87
N THR A 101 10.15 7.52 -16.43
CA THR A 101 9.61 7.44 -15.08
C THR A 101 9.84 6.04 -14.54
N THR A 102 9.76 5.89 -13.22
CA THR A 102 9.82 4.58 -12.57
C THR A 102 8.50 4.35 -11.88
N VAL A 103 7.89 3.20 -12.13
CA VAL A 103 6.68 2.76 -11.45
C VAL A 103 6.96 1.47 -10.70
N ARG A 104 6.31 1.28 -9.56
CA ARG A 104 6.34 0.01 -8.85
C ARG A 104 5.03 -0.72 -9.08
N THR A 105 5.08 -2.02 -9.32
CA THR A 105 3.89 -2.85 -9.42
C THR A 105 3.24 -3.00 -8.05
N VAL A 106 1.98 -2.59 -7.96
CA VAL A 106 1.14 -2.74 -6.77
C VAL A 106 -0.16 -3.40 -7.18
N PHE A 107 -0.94 -3.85 -6.21
CA PHE A 107 -2.25 -4.42 -6.50
C PHE A 107 -3.15 -3.42 -7.23
N SER A 108 -3.83 -3.89 -8.27
CA SER A 108 -5.01 -3.20 -8.78
C SER A 108 -6.17 -3.30 -7.79
N GLN A 109 -7.20 -2.46 -7.95
CA GLN A 109 -8.39 -2.51 -7.09
C GLN A 109 -9.11 -3.87 -7.15
N ASP A 110 -9.10 -4.52 -8.32
CA ASP A 110 -9.71 -5.84 -8.51
C ASP A 110 -8.91 -6.92 -7.77
N GLU A 111 -7.58 -6.91 -7.88
CA GLU A 111 -6.70 -7.84 -7.14
C GLU A 111 -6.76 -7.62 -5.64
N LEU A 112 -6.81 -6.35 -5.19
CA LEU A 112 -6.95 -6.03 -3.78
C LEU A 112 -8.32 -6.51 -3.25
N SER A 113 -9.37 -6.44 -4.07
CA SER A 113 -10.70 -6.97 -3.74
C SER A 113 -10.70 -8.48 -3.65
N GLU A 114 -10.00 -9.19 -4.55
CA GLU A 114 -9.79 -10.63 -4.43
C GLU A 114 -9.03 -10.99 -3.14
N LEU A 115 -8.00 -10.22 -2.80
CA LEU A 115 -7.23 -10.41 -1.58
C LEU A 115 -8.07 -10.17 -0.32
N TYR A 116 -8.91 -9.12 -0.31
CA TYR A 116 -9.86 -8.83 0.76
C TYR A 116 -10.89 -9.96 0.93
N ASN A 117 -11.47 -10.44 -0.18
CA ASN A 117 -12.39 -11.58 -0.17
C ASN A 117 -11.72 -12.84 0.38
N LYS A 118 -10.45 -13.08 0.01
CA LYS A 118 -9.66 -14.17 0.57
C LYS A 118 -9.49 -13.99 2.08
N ALA A 119 -9.05 -12.82 2.53
CA ALA A 119 -8.88 -12.52 3.96
C ALA A 119 -10.17 -12.73 4.76
N THR A 120 -11.31 -12.30 4.21
CA THR A 120 -12.64 -12.44 4.82
C THR A 120 -13.07 -13.90 4.94
N ARG A 121 -12.79 -14.75 3.93
CA ARG A 121 -13.03 -16.20 4.03
C ARG A 121 -12.16 -16.84 5.12
N TRP A 122 -10.98 -16.28 5.37
CA TRP A 122 -10.04 -16.76 6.39
C TRP A 122 -10.38 -16.33 7.81
N SER A 123 -10.99 -15.16 8.01
CA SER A 123 -11.35 -14.69 9.36
C SER A 123 -12.42 -15.56 10.03
N ASN A 124 -13.27 -16.23 9.24
CA ASN A 124 -14.41 -17.07 9.65
C ASN A 124 -15.42 -16.30 10.53
N GLN A 125 -16.71 -16.64 10.45
CA GLN A 125 -17.84 -15.76 10.83
C GLN A 125 -17.95 -15.33 12.32
N LYS A 126 -17.04 -15.74 13.21
CA LYS A 126 -17.07 -15.34 14.62
C LYS A 126 -15.97 -14.32 14.91
N MET A 127 -16.29 -13.07 14.59
CA MET A 127 -15.43 -11.93 14.91
C MET A 127 -15.08 -11.93 16.40
N THR A 128 -13.81 -11.71 16.69
CA THR A 128 -13.31 -11.60 18.07
C THR A 128 -13.19 -10.12 18.42
N GLN A 129 -13.55 -9.77 19.64
CA GLN A 129 -13.38 -8.42 20.14
C GLN A 129 -11.90 -8.05 20.20
N LEU A 130 -11.52 -7.00 19.48
CA LEU A 130 -10.20 -6.41 19.55
C LEU A 130 -10.22 -5.35 20.65
N THR A 131 -9.56 -5.60 21.78
CA THR A 131 -9.56 -4.64 22.90
C THR A 131 -8.34 -3.71 22.90
N ASN A 132 -7.20 -4.21 22.43
CA ASN A 132 -5.92 -3.53 22.58
C ASN A 132 -5.05 -3.67 21.35
N LEU A 133 -4.36 -2.59 21.01
CA LEU A 133 -3.21 -2.57 20.11
C LEU A 133 -1.93 -2.56 20.91
N THR A 134 -0.89 -3.22 20.40
CA THR A 134 0.40 -3.30 21.07
C THR A 134 1.54 -2.89 20.16
N ARG A 135 2.58 -2.28 20.72
CA ARG A 135 3.81 -1.94 19.99
C ARG A 135 4.99 -2.27 20.88
N CYS A 136 5.83 -3.19 20.42
CA CYS A 136 7.07 -3.53 21.12
C CYS A 136 8.25 -2.80 20.47
N LYS A 137 9.07 -2.13 21.28
CA LYS A 137 10.29 -1.42 20.88
C LYS A 137 11.35 -1.48 21.99
N PRO A 138 12.65 -1.26 21.71
CA PRO A 138 13.66 -1.17 22.76
C PRO A 138 13.34 -0.03 23.73
N HIS A 139 13.70 -0.14 25.00
CA HIS A 139 13.44 0.92 25.98
C HIS A 139 13.99 2.29 25.54
N GLU A 140 15.19 2.33 24.94
CA GLU A 140 15.83 3.54 24.40
C GLU A 140 14.93 4.32 23.43
N TYR A 141 14.11 3.62 22.62
CA TYR A 141 13.15 4.25 21.72
C TYR A 141 12.07 5.02 22.48
N PHE A 142 11.58 4.48 23.59
CA PHE A 142 10.57 5.16 24.41
C PHE A 142 11.17 6.29 25.23
N ASP A 143 12.39 6.11 25.72
CA ASP A 143 13.11 7.16 26.45
C ASP A 143 13.39 8.36 25.55
N ASP A 144 13.79 8.14 24.30
CA ASP A 144 13.99 9.20 23.30
C ASP A 144 12.69 9.98 23.01
N ILE A 145 11.54 9.29 22.94
CA ILE A 145 10.24 9.95 22.75
C ILE A 145 9.93 10.90 23.91
N GLN A 146 10.16 10.47 25.15
CA GLN A 146 9.88 11.28 26.34
C GLN A 146 10.88 12.43 26.48
N ASN A 147 12.17 12.14 26.34
CA ASN A 147 13.25 13.06 26.65
C ASN A 147 13.52 14.07 25.52
N ASN A 148 13.35 13.67 24.25
CA ASN A 148 13.76 14.45 23.09
C ASN A 148 12.61 14.84 22.15
N HIS A 149 11.43 14.23 22.29
CA HIS A 149 10.29 14.47 21.40
C HIS A 149 8.99 14.90 22.10
N GLY A 150 9.07 15.27 23.38
CA GLY A 150 7.92 15.80 24.13
C GLY A 150 6.75 14.82 24.21
N GLY A 151 7.04 13.52 24.25
CA GLY A 151 6.03 12.46 24.29
C GLY A 151 5.41 12.12 22.92
N LEU A 152 5.83 12.77 21.83
CA LEU A 152 5.27 12.54 20.50
C LEU A 152 6.04 11.48 19.71
N MET A 153 5.35 10.39 19.37
CA MET A 153 5.88 9.37 18.47
C MET A 153 5.87 9.85 17.02
N ARG A 154 7.04 9.96 16.41
CA ARG A 154 7.18 10.31 14.99
C ARG A 154 6.78 9.14 14.08
N THR A 155 6.04 9.45 13.02
CA THR A 155 5.70 8.47 11.98
C THR A 155 6.90 8.20 11.08
N TYR A 156 6.96 6.99 10.54
CA TYR A 156 8.00 6.58 9.59
C TYR A 156 7.39 5.79 8.44
N LEU A 157 8.11 5.71 7.32
CA LEU A 157 7.66 4.96 6.15
C LEU A 157 7.48 3.49 6.49
N LYS A 158 6.40 2.90 6.00
CA LYS A 158 6.19 1.45 6.04
C LYS A 158 7.33 0.76 5.31
N ASP A 159 7.96 -0.20 6.00
CA ASP A 159 8.92 -1.13 5.43
C ASP A 159 8.31 -1.99 4.31
N LEU A 160 9.13 -2.82 3.66
CA LEU A 160 8.69 -3.69 2.57
C LEU A 160 8.23 -5.08 3.07
N ASN A 161 7.74 -5.18 4.31
CA ASN A 161 7.16 -6.43 4.81
C ASN A 161 5.76 -6.68 4.22
N GLY A 162 5.22 -7.88 4.42
CA GLY A 162 3.91 -8.28 3.92
C GLY A 162 3.95 -8.75 2.47
N HIS A 163 2.88 -8.49 1.71
CA HIS A 163 2.85 -8.77 0.29
C HIS A 163 3.64 -7.72 -0.50
N GLU A 164 4.48 -8.17 -1.43
CA GLU A 164 5.36 -7.30 -2.20
C GLU A 164 4.60 -6.24 -3.02
N ALA A 165 3.38 -6.56 -3.48
CA ALA A 165 2.50 -5.64 -4.21
C ALA A 165 1.62 -4.73 -3.33
N SER A 166 1.75 -4.74 -1.99
CA SER A 166 0.95 -3.84 -1.14
C SER A 166 1.30 -2.37 -1.41
N ALA A 167 0.28 -1.55 -1.68
CA ALA A 167 0.44 -0.15 -2.08
C ALA A 167 1.06 0.74 -0.98
N ILE A 168 0.93 0.36 0.30
CA ILE A 168 1.46 1.15 1.41
C ILE A 168 2.99 1.02 1.57
N ASN A 169 3.59 -0.04 1.04
CA ASN A 169 5.00 -0.36 1.22
C ASN A 169 5.88 0.76 0.63
N GLY A 170 6.71 1.39 1.46
CA GLY A 170 7.58 2.51 1.07
C GLY A 170 6.86 3.81 0.69
N LYS A 171 5.54 3.91 0.87
CA LYS A 171 4.73 5.08 0.47
C LYS A 171 4.05 5.74 1.66
N LEU A 172 3.45 4.95 2.54
CA LEU A 172 2.66 5.49 3.65
C LEU A 172 3.52 5.63 4.91
N LYS A 173 3.47 6.82 5.54
CA LYS A 173 4.07 7.05 6.86
C LYS A 173 3.05 6.78 7.96
N GLY A 174 3.45 6.06 8.99
CA GLY A 174 2.59 5.86 10.16
C GLY A 174 3.31 5.26 11.35
N LEU A 175 2.51 4.92 12.36
CA LEU A 175 2.90 4.07 13.48
C LEU A 175 2.26 2.70 13.28
N PHE A 176 2.99 1.67 13.70
CA PHE A 176 2.66 0.27 13.45
C PHE A 176 2.44 -0.44 14.77
N PHE A 177 1.31 -1.09 14.86
CA PHE A 177 0.87 -1.81 16.04
C PHE A 177 0.47 -3.23 15.66
N ALA A 178 0.74 -4.18 16.53
CA ALA A 178 0.21 -5.53 16.47
C ALA A 178 -1.13 -5.58 17.21
N ALA A 179 -2.13 -6.12 16.54
CA ALA A 179 -3.44 -6.46 17.08
C ALA A 179 -3.51 -7.99 17.18
N ARG A 180 -3.36 -8.52 18.38
CA ARG A 180 -3.52 -9.96 18.60
C ARG A 180 -4.95 -10.23 19.03
N LEU A 181 -5.70 -10.95 18.19
CA LEU A 181 -7.04 -11.39 18.56
C LEU A 181 -6.92 -12.37 19.73
N TRP A 182 -7.68 -12.11 20.79
CA TRP A 182 -7.66 -12.93 22.00
C TRP A 182 -8.34 -14.28 21.72
N SER A 183 -7.55 -15.29 21.35
CA SER A 183 -8.05 -16.66 21.42
C SER A 183 -7.88 -17.17 22.85
N GLN A 184 -8.85 -17.94 23.32
CA GLN A 184 -8.86 -18.70 24.58
C GLN A 184 -7.62 -19.60 24.82
N TYR A 185 -6.71 -19.72 23.84
CA TYR A 185 -5.43 -20.42 23.92
C TYR A 185 -4.21 -19.49 24.09
N SER A 186 -4.41 -18.18 24.20
CA SER A 186 -3.32 -17.20 24.37
C SER A 186 -3.08 -16.83 25.84
N PHE A 187 -3.35 -17.75 26.77
CA PHE A 187 -2.88 -17.67 28.16
C PHE A 187 -1.36 -17.89 28.19
N GLY A 188 -0.63 -16.81 27.94
CA GLY A 188 0.82 -16.83 27.84
C GLY A 188 1.31 -15.60 27.10
N GLY A 189 1.07 -14.42 27.70
CA GLY A 189 1.63 -13.16 27.27
C GLY A 189 3.14 -13.19 27.34
N GLY A 190 3.78 -13.83 26.36
CA GLY A 190 5.23 -13.88 26.23
C GLY A 190 5.79 -12.46 26.26
N SER A 191 6.68 -12.22 27.22
CA SER A 191 7.45 -10.99 27.39
C SER A 191 8.46 -10.76 26.25
N TYR A 192 8.76 -11.81 25.48
CA TYR A 192 9.73 -11.76 24.41
C TYR A 192 9.13 -11.21 23.11
N SER A 193 9.71 -10.13 22.60
CA SER A 193 9.43 -9.61 21.26
C SER A 193 10.76 -9.33 20.57
N PHE A 194 10.88 -9.78 19.31
CA PHE A 194 12.02 -9.44 18.45
C PHE A 194 12.14 -7.92 18.19
N PHE A 195 11.06 -7.17 18.42
CA PHE A 195 11.05 -5.73 18.22
C PHE A 195 11.55 -4.94 19.42
N GLY A 196 11.64 -5.54 20.61
CA GLY A 196 12.21 -4.93 21.80
C GLY A 196 11.57 -5.37 23.12
N ASP A 197 12.17 -4.91 24.20
CA ASP A 197 11.90 -5.31 25.59
C ASP A 197 10.76 -4.52 26.26
N ARG A 198 10.28 -3.43 25.64
CA ARG A 198 9.16 -2.63 26.14
C ARG A 198 7.94 -2.74 25.24
N ARG A 199 6.78 -2.95 25.85
CA ARG A 199 5.48 -3.01 25.18
C ARG A 199 4.63 -1.81 25.57
N LEU A 200 4.28 -0.99 24.58
CA LEU A 200 3.20 -0.02 24.68
C LEU A 200 1.89 -0.70 24.32
N THR A 201 0.88 -0.57 25.17
CA THR A 201 -0.48 -1.06 24.92
C THR A 201 -1.43 0.13 24.84
N ILE A 202 -2.25 0.19 23.79
CA ILE A 202 -3.23 1.25 23.55
C ILE A 202 -4.60 0.59 23.43
N PRO A 203 -5.60 0.98 24.25
CA PRO A 203 -6.98 0.53 24.06
C PRO A 203 -7.48 0.92 22.67
N ILE A 204 -8.15 0.01 21.95
CA ILE A 204 -8.63 0.29 20.58
C ILE A 204 -9.55 1.50 20.54
N GLU A 205 -10.36 1.68 21.60
CA GLU A 205 -11.33 2.76 21.75
C GLU A 205 -10.67 4.13 21.68
N ARG A 206 -9.39 4.25 22.09
CA ARG A 206 -8.64 5.51 22.00
C ARG A 206 -8.23 5.87 20.58
N LEU A 207 -8.18 4.90 19.68
CA LEU A 207 -7.81 5.11 18.28
C LEU A 207 -9.02 5.33 17.38
N ILE A 208 -10.18 4.83 17.77
CA ILE A 208 -11.45 5.01 17.07
C ILE A 208 -12.44 5.88 17.86
N GLU A 209 -11.96 6.63 18.87
CA GLU A 209 -12.77 7.40 19.82
C GLU A 209 -13.77 8.35 19.14
N ARG A 210 -13.43 8.78 17.92
CA ARG A 210 -14.32 9.56 17.05
C ARG A 210 -14.49 8.79 15.74
N PRO A 211 -15.43 7.82 15.69
CA PRO A 211 -15.67 7.01 14.49
C PRO A 211 -15.95 7.89 13.26
N GLU A 212 -16.72 8.96 13.46
CA GLU A 212 -17.05 9.98 12.45
C GLU A 212 -15.83 10.66 11.82
N GLN A 213 -14.68 10.65 12.49
CA GLN A 213 -13.43 11.30 12.04
C GLN A 213 -12.33 10.27 11.75
N THR A 214 -12.68 8.98 11.71
CA THR A 214 -11.73 7.88 11.61
C THR A 214 -12.11 6.96 10.47
N ASN A 215 -11.19 6.76 9.52
CA ASN A 215 -11.39 5.82 8.43
C ASN A 215 -10.51 4.58 8.61
N LEU A 216 -11.09 3.41 8.32
CA LEU A 216 -10.40 2.13 8.25
C LEU A 216 -10.22 1.69 6.80
N TYR A 217 -9.04 1.19 6.47
CA TYR A 217 -8.74 0.66 5.15
C TYR A 217 -8.05 -0.70 5.24
N PHE A 218 -8.52 -1.66 4.46
CA PHE A 218 -7.80 -2.92 4.23
C PHE A 218 -6.63 -2.67 3.27
N ALA A 219 -5.42 -3.01 3.71
CA ALA A 219 -4.20 -2.75 2.96
C ALA A 219 -3.48 -3.99 2.45
N ASP A 220 -3.59 -5.10 3.19
CA ASP A 220 -2.85 -6.31 2.85
C ASP A 220 -3.39 -7.55 3.57
N PHE A 221 -3.11 -8.72 2.99
CA PHE A 221 -3.29 -10.03 3.62
C PHE A 221 -2.16 -10.97 3.21
N TYR A 222 -1.37 -11.42 4.18
CA TYR A 222 -0.19 -12.26 3.90
C TYR A 222 0.03 -13.32 4.98
N CYS A 223 0.93 -14.26 4.68
CA CYS A 223 1.28 -15.35 5.58
C CYS A 223 2.73 -15.21 6.05
N ASN A 224 2.99 -15.44 7.34
CA ASN A 224 4.33 -15.60 7.89
C ASN A 224 4.47 -17.01 8.50
N TYR A 225 5.09 -17.93 7.75
CA TYR A 225 5.24 -19.37 8.04
C TYR A 225 3.94 -20.15 8.31
N THR A 226 3.29 -19.84 9.43
CA THR A 226 2.10 -20.49 9.97
C THR A 226 1.04 -19.48 10.43
N GLN A 227 1.26 -18.18 10.32
CA GLN A 227 0.30 -17.19 10.79
C GLN A 227 -0.15 -16.31 9.64
N HIS A 228 -1.43 -15.96 9.63
CA HIS A 228 -2.00 -15.07 8.64
C HIS A 228 -2.17 -13.68 9.26
N TYR A 229 -1.87 -12.66 8.49
CA TYR A 229 -1.93 -11.27 8.93
C TYR A 229 -2.80 -10.48 7.98
N VAL A 230 -3.69 -9.67 8.54
CA VAL A 230 -4.41 -8.62 7.82
C VAL A 230 -3.83 -7.28 8.26
N THR A 231 -3.42 -6.46 7.29
CA THR A 231 -2.96 -5.11 7.57
C THR A 231 -4.10 -4.13 7.37
N ILE A 232 -4.38 -3.35 8.41
CA ILE A 232 -5.41 -2.32 8.42
C ILE A 232 -4.75 -0.96 8.66
N VAL A 233 -5.12 0.01 7.85
CA VAL A 233 -4.71 1.40 8.05
C VAL A 233 -5.86 2.12 8.74
N VAL A 234 -5.54 2.77 9.87
CA VAL A 234 -6.43 3.70 10.57
C VAL A 234 -5.91 5.10 10.25
N THR A 235 -6.79 5.96 9.77
CA THR A 235 -6.45 7.35 9.41
C THR A 235 -7.48 8.31 9.98
N LYS A 236 -7.05 9.57 10.19
CA LYS A 236 -7.97 10.67 10.44
C LYS A 236 -8.56 11.12 9.11
N GLU A 237 -9.87 11.26 9.06
CA GLU A 237 -10.60 11.73 7.87
C GLU A 237 -10.01 13.05 7.34
N GLY A 238 -9.84 13.14 6.02
CA GLY A 238 -9.31 14.30 5.31
C GLY A 238 -7.81 14.52 5.46
N SER A 239 -7.07 13.64 6.15
CA SER A 239 -5.62 13.70 6.20
C SER A 239 -4.97 13.25 4.88
N MET A 240 -3.71 13.62 4.64
CA MET A 240 -2.98 13.13 3.45
C MET A 240 -2.91 11.60 3.37
N ALA A 241 -2.80 10.94 4.54
CA ALA A 241 -2.82 9.48 4.62
C ALA A 241 -4.19 8.92 4.22
N ASP A 242 -5.27 9.57 4.66
CA ASP A 242 -6.64 9.22 4.30
C ASP A 242 -6.88 9.35 2.79
N CYS A 243 -6.48 10.47 2.18
CA CYS A 243 -6.59 10.66 0.73
C CYS A 243 -5.83 9.57 -0.06
N PHE A 244 -4.59 9.26 0.35
CA PHE A 244 -3.82 8.18 -0.26
C PHE A 244 -4.54 6.83 -0.14
N CYS A 245 -5.06 6.51 1.06
CA CYS A 245 -5.76 5.26 1.30
C CYS A 245 -7.09 5.18 0.55
N ALA A 246 -7.84 6.27 0.44
CA ALA A 246 -9.09 6.31 -0.31
C ALA A 246 -8.91 6.02 -1.81
N GLU A 247 -7.76 6.40 -2.38
CA GLU A 247 -7.45 6.15 -3.78
C GLU A 247 -6.92 4.72 -4.03
N HIS A 248 -6.17 4.15 -3.08
CA HIS A 248 -5.39 2.93 -3.31
C HIS A 248 -5.90 1.69 -2.57
N LEU A 249 -6.73 1.85 -1.53
CA LEU A 249 -7.12 0.79 -0.61
C LEU A 249 -8.63 0.60 -0.53
N ILE A 250 -9.07 -0.48 0.11
CA ILE A 250 -10.50 -0.76 0.33
C ILE A 250 -10.93 -0.16 1.66
N LYS A 251 -11.82 0.84 1.62
CA LYS A 251 -12.44 1.41 2.82
C LYS A 251 -13.34 0.36 3.49
N MET A 252 -13.29 0.30 4.81
CA MET A 252 -14.09 -0.60 5.64
C MET A 252 -14.91 0.19 6.64
N GLU A 253 -16.09 -0.35 6.98
CA GLU A 253 -16.93 0.16 8.05
C GLU A 253 -16.39 -0.27 9.41
N ILE A 254 -16.29 0.65 10.37
CA ILE A 254 -15.78 0.35 11.72
C ILE A 254 -16.61 -0.75 12.38
N ASP A 255 -17.94 -0.61 12.35
CA ASP A 255 -18.86 -1.49 13.08
C ASP A 255 -19.25 -2.76 12.32
N ALA A 256 -18.91 -2.85 11.02
CA ALA A 256 -19.32 -3.95 10.14
C ALA A 256 -18.16 -4.57 9.34
N ASN A 257 -16.92 -4.34 9.76
CA ASN A 257 -15.75 -4.99 9.15
C ASN A 257 -15.70 -6.50 9.50
N PRO A 258 -15.18 -7.37 8.63
CA PRO A 258 -15.19 -8.82 8.85
C PRO A 258 -14.05 -9.36 9.74
N PHE A 259 -13.21 -8.49 10.31
CA PHE A 259 -11.94 -8.90 10.92
C PHE A 259 -11.96 -8.81 12.45
N PHE A 260 -12.68 -7.85 13.01
CA PHE A 260 -12.80 -7.65 14.45
C PHE A 260 -14.07 -6.88 14.81
N THR A 261 -14.56 -7.07 16.03
CA THR A 261 -15.47 -6.12 16.66
C THR A 261 -14.69 -5.26 17.63
N VAL A 262 -15.18 -4.05 17.88
CA VAL A 262 -14.66 -3.16 18.93
C VAL A 262 -15.48 -3.37 20.19
#